data_AF-A0A1G3AGX4-F1
#
_entry.id   AF-A0A1G3AGX4-F1
#
_cell.length_a   1.000
_cell.length_b   1.000
_cell.length_c   1.000
_cell.angle_alpha   90.00
_cell.angle_beta   90.00
_cell.angle_gamma   90.00
#
_symmetry.space_group_name_H-M   'P 1'
#
loop_
_entity.id
_entity.type
_entity.pdbx_description
1 polymer ?
#
loop_
_entity_poly.entity_id
_entity_poly.type
_entity_poly.pdbx_seq_one_letter_code
_entity_poly.pdbx_strand_id
1 'polypeptide(L)'
;MTESHVRWTADAGLPDTCGPLVAGPLVLLLASYGTLTCYDGAEGGEPLWETDFEDSFRSSPSLVGTRIYLFGESGKSWVVEPSRTQCQQVAQGDLGESCVTSPAFQDGRMYIRGAKHLFCISTP
;
A
#
# COMPACT_ATOMS: atom_id res chain seq x y z
N MET A 1 -25.97 -4.62 -9.67
CA MET A 1 -24.86 -4.97 -10.57
C MET A 1 -25.27 -6.25 -11.28
N THR A 2 -25.36 -6.26 -12.61
CA THR A 2 -25.57 -7.50 -13.37
C THR A 2 -24.23 -8.18 -13.58
N GLU A 3 -24.15 -9.52 -13.44
CA GLU A 3 -22.89 -10.28 -13.56
C GLU A 3 -22.12 -10.04 -14.87
N SER A 4 -22.81 -9.55 -15.91
CA SER A 4 -22.25 -9.24 -17.24
C SER A 4 -21.14 -8.19 -17.29
N HIS A 5 -20.83 -7.49 -16.18
CA HIS A 5 -19.82 -6.43 -16.13
C HIS A 5 -18.73 -6.68 -15.07
N VAL A 6 -18.73 -7.85 -14.41
CA VAL A 6 -17.67 -8.24 -13.47
C VAL A 6 -16.63 -9.06 -14.23
N ARG A 7 -15.39 -8.55 -14.33
CA ARG A 7 -14.31 -9.23 -15.06
C ARG A 7 -13.71 -10.38 -14.26
N TRP A 8 -13.52 -10.17 -12.96
CA TRP A 8 -13.01 -11.15 -12.02
C TRP A 8 -13.41 -10.74 -10.60
N THR A 9 -13.37 -11.70 -9.69
CA THR A 9 -13.54 -11.52 -8.24
C THR A 9 -12.35 -12.16 -7.53
N ALA A 10 -12.04 -11.69 -6.33
CA ALA A 10 -11.01 -12.28 -5.47
C ALA A 10 -11.54 -12.35 -4.04
N ASP A 11 -11.16 -13.40 -3.33
CA ASP A 11 -11.64 -13.68 -1.96
C ASP A 11 -10.51 -13.67 -0.91
N ALA A 12 -9.25 -13.53 -1.35
CA ALA A 12 -8.06 -13.52 -0.49
C ALA A 12 -7.48 -12.11 -0.32
N GLY A 13 -6.78 -11.86 0.80
CA GLY A 13 -6.07 -10.59 1.03
C GLY A 13 -6.98 -9.35 1.03
N LEU A 14 -8.28 -9.52 1.32
CA LEU A 14 -9.25 -8.44 1.22
C LEU A 14 -8.98 -7.36 2.26
N PRO A 15 -8.85 -6.09 1.85
CA PRO A 15 -8.60 -5.01 2.79
C PRO A 15 -9.91 -4.65 3.49
N ASP A 16 -9.81 -4.41 4.80
CA ASP A 16 -10.93 -3.99 5.65
C ASP A 16 -11.03 -2.47 5.75
N THR A 17 -9.89 -1.79 5.85
CA THR A 17 -9.76 -0.35 6.09
C THR A 17 -8.92 0.36 5.03
N CYS A 18 -7.93 -0.32 4.47
CA CYS A 18 -7.04 0.25 3.46
C CYS A 18 -7.72 0.26 2.08
N GLY A 19 -7.44 1.29 1.27
CA GLY A 19 -7.90 1.33 -0.10
C GLY A 19 -7.11 0.39 -1.03
N PRO A 20 -7.75 -0.21 -2.05
CA PRO A 20 -7.04 -0.92 -3.11
C PRO A 20 -6.17 0.06 -3.92
N LEU A 21 -5.02 -0.41 -4.41
CA LEU A 21 -4.11 0.38 -5.22
C LEU A 21 -3.84 -0.28 -6.57
N VAL A 22 -3.90 0.51 -7.65
CA VAL A 22 -3.51 0.06 -8.98
C VAL A 22 -2.10 0.59 -9.29
N ALA A 23 -1.19 -0.30 -9.67
CA ALA A 23 0.17 0.03 -10.11
C ALA A 23 0.45 -0.62 -11.47
N GLY A 24 0.20 0.12 -12.56
CA GLY A 24 0.29 -0.42 -13.90
C GLY A 24 -0.70 -1.58 -14.11
N PRO A 25 -0.24 -2.80 -14.47
CA PRO A 25 -1.11 -3.96 -14.67
C PRO A 25 -1.45 -4.69 -13.35
N LEU A 26 -0.99 -4.20 -12.19
CA LEU A 26 -1.14 -4.87 -10.90
C LEU A 26 -2.24 -4.21 -10.07
N VAL A 27 -3.00 -5.03 -9.35
CA VAL A 27 -3.90 -4.59 -8.28
C VAL A 27 -3.32 -5.07 -6.96
N LEU A 28 -3.08 -4.15 -6.03
CA LEU A 28 -2.53 -4.44 -4.71
C LEU A 28 -3.57 -4.17 -3.63
N LEU A 29 -3.73 -5.14 -2.74
CA LEU A 29 -4.62 -5.07 -1.59
C LEU A 29 -3.78 -5.19 -0.31
N LEU A 30 -3.89 -4.21 0.59
CA LEU A 30 -3.21 -4.22 1.87
C LEU A 30 -4.23 -4.52 2.97
N ALA A 31 -4.14 -5.68 3.60
CA ALA A 31 -5.00 -5.99 4.74
C ALA A 31 -4.49 -5.30 6.01
N SER A 32 -5.41 -4.95 6.94
CA SER A 32 -5.01 -4.28 8.20
C SER A 32 -4.08 -5.10 9.07
N TYR A 33 -4.02 -6.41 8.90
CA TYR A 33 -3.11 -7.29 9.63
C TYR A 33 -1.70 -7.35 9.02
N GLY A 34 -1.41 -6.60 7.95
CA GLY A 34 -0.05 -6.40 7.47
C GLY A 34 0.33 -7.16 6.19
N THR A 35 -0.57 -7.92 5.60
CA THR A 35 -0.28 -8.63 4.34
C THR A 35 -0.64 -7.77 3.14
N LEU A 36 0.32 -7.56 2.25
CA LEU A 36 0.13 -6.96 0.92
C LEU A 36 0.01 -8.07 -0.12
N THR A 37 -1.18 -8.22 -0.68
CA THR A 37 -1.52 -9.20 -1.70
C THR A 37 -1.52 -8.53 -3.08
N CYS A 38 -0.92 -9.18 -4.07
CA CYS A 38 -0.85 -8.67 -5.44
C CYS A 38 -1.61 -9.56 -6.41
N TYR A 39 -2.40 -8.95 -7.28
CA TYR A 39 -3.16 -9.61 -8.34
C TYR A 39 -2.77 -9.07 -9.71
N ASP A 40 -2.91 -9.93 -10.73
CA ASP A 40 -2.97 -9.46 -12.10
C ASP A 40 -4.28 -8.69 -12.32
N GLY A 41 -4.22 -7.43 -12.73
CA GLY A 41 -5.40 -6.59 -12.89
C GLY A 41 -6.30 -7.00 -14.07
N ALA A 42 -5.77 -7.72 -15.05
CA ALA A 42 -6.51 -8.19 -16.21
C ALA A 42 -7.15 -9.56 -16.00
N GLU A 43 -6.51 -10.45 -15.25
CA GLU A 43 -6.97 -11.83 -15.03
C GLU A 43 -7.62 -12.01 -13.65
N GLY A 44 -7.09 -11.37 -12.61
CA GLY A 44 -7.54 -11.55 -11.23
C GLY A 44 -7.39 -12.98 -10.74
N GLY A 45 -8.32 -13.42 -9.89
CA GLY A 45 -8.39 -14.80 -9.39
C GLY A 45 -7.44 -15.03 -8.21
N GLU A 46 -6.37 -15.79 -8.44
CA GLU A 46 -5.38 -16.12 -7.41
C GLU A 46 -4.31 -15.02 -7.26
N PRO A 47 -3.81 -14.78 -6.04
CA PRO A 47 -2.68 -13.88 -5.83
C PRO A 47 -1.45 -14.30 -6.65
N LEU A 48 -0.79 -13.33 -7.27
CA LEU A 48 0.54 -13.51 -7.86
C LEU A 48 1.59 -13.74 -6.77
N TRP A 49 1.46 -13.00 -5.66
CA TRP A 49 2.30 -13.12 -4.48
C TRP A 49 1.65 -12.38 -3.30
N GLU A 50 2.17 -12.68 -2.12
CA GLU A 50 1.87 -12.00 -0.87
C GLU A 50 3.17 -11.58 -0.19
N THR A 51 3.11 -10.50 0.59
CA THR A 51 4.25 -10.02 1.38
C THR A 51 3.73 -9.52 2.73
N ASP A 52 4.25 -10.11 3.80
CA ASP A 52 3.90 -9.72 5.16
C ASP A 52 4.80 -8.62 5.68
N PHE A 53 4.17 -7.62 6.29
CA PHE A 53 4.82 -6.58 7.06
C PHE A 53 4.48 -6.80 8.53
N GLU A 54 5.49 -6.77 9.39
CA GLU A 54 5.33 -6.98 10.84
C GLU A 54 4.74 -5.72 11.55
N ASP A 55 3.57 -5.28 11.11
CA ASP A 55 2.81 -4.15 11.65
C ASP A 55 1.33 -4.23 11.21
N SER A 56 0.46 -3.47 11.87
CA SER A 56 -0.92 -3.28 11.42
C SER A 56 -1.06 -2.02 10.57
N PHE A 57 -2.10 -1.96 9.73
CA PHE A 57 -2.30 -0.87 8.79
C PHE A 57 -3.73 -0.35 8.81
N ARG A 58 -3.84 0.98 8.80
CA ARG A 58 -5.05 1.74 8.45
C ARG A 58 -4.80 2.78 7.36
N SER A 59 -3.53 3.15 7.18
CA SER A 59 -3.10 4.00 6.07
C SER A 59 -3.23 3.22 4.77
N SER A 60 -3.85 3.84 3.77
CA SER A 60 -3.88 3.26 2.43
C SER A 60 -2.50 3.34 1.76
N PRO A 61 -2.14 2.34 0.94
CA PRO A 61 -0.90 2.38 0.14
C PRO A 61 -0.97 3.53 -0.88
N SER A 62 0.17 4.17 -1.15
CA SER A 62 0.26 5.29 -2.09
C SER A 62 1.33 5.08 -3.15
N LEU A 63 0.97 5.22 -4.43
CA LEU A 63 1.90 5.11 -5.56
C LEU A 63 2.48 6.47 -5.96
N VAL A 64 3.80 6.57 -6.03
CA VAL A 64 4.53 7.70 -6.61
C VAL A 64 5.61 7.18 -7.56
N GLY A 65 5.45 7.44 -8.86
CA GLY A 65 6.29 6.83 -9.88
C GLY A 65 6.09 5.31 -9.90
N THR A 66 7.16 4.55 -9.64
CA THR A 66 7.14 3.08 -9.52
C THR A 66 7.06 2.58 -8.08
N ARG A 67 7.12 3.49 -7.10
CA ARG A 67 7.26 3.17 -5.68
C ARG A 67 5.94 3.29 -4.94
N ILE A 68 5.67 2.31 -4.10
CA ILE A 68 4.55 2.28 -3.18
C ILE A 68 5.06 2.61 -1.78
N TYR A 69 4.37 3.53 -1.11
CA TYR A 69 4.63 3.96 0.25
C TYR A 69 3.59 3.36 1.17
N LEU A 70 4.05 2.69 2.23
CA LEU A 70 3.23 2.03 3.24
C LEU A 70 3.56 2.60 4.61
N PHE A 71 2.54 2.91 5.41
CA PHE A 71 2.68 3.46 6.76
C PHE A 71 1.90 2.60 7.76
N GLY A 72 2.62 1.93 8.65
CA GLY A 72 2.05 1.08 9.68
C GLY A 72 1.62 1.88 10.91
N GLU A 73 0.69 1.32 11.68
CA GLU A 73 0.14 1.94 12.89
C GLU A 73 1.22 2.21 13.94
N SER A 74 2.27 1.40 14.00
CA SER A 74 3.38 1.63 14.92
C SER A 74 4.23 2.87 14.60
N GLY A 75 4.12 3.42 13.38
CA GLY A 75 4.98 4.49 12.87
C GLY A 75 6.07 4.00 11.93
N LYS A 76 6.28 2.69 11.82
CA LYS A 76 7.13 2.10 10.78
C LYS A 76 6.58 2.42 9.40
N SER A 77 7.48 2.59 8.45
CA SER A 77 7.13 2.84 7.05
C SER A 77 8.01 2.05 6.10
N TRP A 78 7.47 1.73 4.93
CA TRP A 78 8.15 0.99 3.88
C TRP A 78 7.97 1.69 2.55
N VAL A 79 9.03 1.64 1.75
CA VAL A 79 8.99 1.97 0.33
C VAL A 79 9.25 0.69 -0.43
N VAL A 80 8.33 0.29 -1.29
CA VAL A 80 8.42 -0.95 -2.07
C VAL A 80 8.21 -0.70 -3.55
N GLU A 81 8.80 -1.53 -4.40
CA GLU A 81 8.55 -1.55 -5.84
C GLU A 81 7.94 -2.92 -6.21
N PRO A 82 6.67 -2.96 -6.64
CA PRO A 82 6.03 -4.21 -7.01
C PRO A 82 6.39 -4.63 -8.44
N SER A 83 6.43 -5.93 -8.67
CA SER A 83 6.50 -6.55 -9.99
C SER A 83 5.49 -7.70 -10.06
N ARG A 84 5.38 -8.36 -11.22
CA ARG A 84 4.52 -9.56 -11.33
C ARG A 84 4.99 -10.73 -10.45
N THR A 85 6.26 -10.79 -10.08
CA THR A 85 6.84 -11.95 -9.39
C THR A 85 7.20 -11.71 -7.93
N GLN A 86 7.34 -10.45 -7.52
CA GLN A 86 7.73 -10.11 -6.14
C GLN A 86 7.39 -8.66 -5.77
N CYS A 87 7.38 -8.41 -4.47
CA CYS A 87 7.47 -7.09 -3.85
C CYS A 87 8.91 -6.82 -3.40
N GLN A 88 9.60 -5.86 -4.01
CA GLN A 88 10.95 -5.49 -3.59
C GLN A 88 10.90 -4.34 -2.57
N GLN A 89 11.40 -4.56 -1.35
CA GLN A 89 11.62 -3.47 -0.41
C GLN A 89 12.81 -2.59 -0.84
N VAL A 90 12.57 -1.31 -1.02
CA VAL A 90 13.55 -0.29 -1.41
C VAL A 90 14.09 0.46 -0.20
N ALA A 91 13.23 0.77 0.76
CA ALA A 91 13.61 1.46 1.98
C ALA A 91 12.66 1.13 3.13
N GLN A 92 13.14 1.39 4.35
CA GLN A 92 12.35 1.35 5.57
C GLN A 92 12.65 2.61 6.39
N GLY A 93 11.65 3.10 7.11
CA GLY A 93 11.78 4.24 8.01
C GLY A 93 10.92 4.10 9.25
N ASP A 94 11.05 5.06 10.15
CA ASP A 94 10.29 5.15 11.40
C ASP A 94 9.96 6.62 11.68
N LEU A 95 8.68 6.92 11.88
CA LEU A 95 8.20 8.26 12.22
C LEU A 95 8.43 8.62 13.70
N GLY A 96 8.75 7.63 14.55
CA GLY A 96 8.89 7.77 15.99
C GLY A 96 7.56 7.95 16.73
N GLU A 97 6.43 7.86 16.01
CA GLU A 97 5.08 7.93 16.55
C GLU A 97 4.09 7.21 15.65
N SER A 98 2.94 6.83 16.21
CA SER A 98 1.92 6.10 15.47
C SER A 98 1.36 6.89 14.30
N CYS A 99 0.99 6.16 13.24
CA CYS A 99 0.45 6.73 12.01
C CYS A 99 -0.73 5.90 11.50
N VAL A 100 -1.89 6.54 11.36
CA VAL A 100 -3.12 5.90 10.83
C VAL A 100 -3.64 6.59 9.58
N THR A 101 -2.89 7.55 9.04
CA THR A 101 -3.34 8.40 7.94
C THR A 101 -2.55 8.12 6.67
N SER A 102 -3.23 8.22 5.53
CA SER A 102 -2.59 8.13 4.22
C SER A 102 -1.80 9.41 3.93
N PRO A 103 -0.61 9.32 3.32
CA PRO A 103 0.19 10.49 2.98
C PRO A 103 -0.48 11.35 1.90
N ALA A 104 -0.15 12.64 1.88
CA ALA A 104 -0.50 13.55 0.80
C ALA A 104 0.76 14.00 0.05
N PHE A 105 0.66 14.16 -1.27
CA PHE A 105 1.80 14.53 -2.12
C PHE A 105 1.51 15.84 -2.85
N GLN A 106 2.47 16.76 -2.83
CA GLN A 106 2.39 18.05 -3.53
C GLN A 106 3.80 18.58 -3.80
N ASP A 107 4.07 19.04 -5.03
CA ASP A 107 5.31 19.73 -5.43
C ASP A 107 6.61 19.03 -4.97
N GLY A 108 6.70 17.71 -5.17
CA GLY A 108 7.87 16.91 -4.78
C GLY A 108 8.01 16.67 -3.28
N ARG A 109 6.99 16.97 -2.49
CA ARG A 109 6.93 16.78 -1.04
C ARG A 109 5.88 15.75 -0.69
N MET A 110 6.19 14.95 0.33
CA MET A 110 5.27 14.03 0.97
C MET A 110 4.94 14.53 2.38
N TYR A 111 3.65 14.64 2.69
CA TYR A 111 3.13 15.08 3.97
C TYR A 111 2.47 13.91 4.68
N ILE A 112 2.86 13.67 5.93
CA ILE A 112 2.37 12.52 6.71
C ILE A 112 1.88 13.02 8.07
N ARG A 113 0.62 12.72 8.41
CA ARG A 113 0.06 13.08 9.71
C ARG A 113 0.24 11.92 10.69
N GLY A 114 1.27 12.03 11.53
CA GLY A 114 1.43 11.18 12.70
C GLY A 114 0.52 11.62 13.86
N ALA A 115 0.56 10.87 14.95
CA ALA A 115 -0.28 11.12 16.11
C ALA A 115 -0.06 12.50 16.77
N LYS A 116 1.17 13.03 16.71
CA LYS A 116 1.50 14.33 17.34
C LYS A 116 1.91 15.35 16.29
N HIS A 117 2.66 14.95 15.27
CA HIS A 117 3.30 15.84 14.30
C HIS A 117 2.73 15.71 12.88
N LEU A 118 2.98 16.73 12.08
CA LEU A 118 2.85 16.68 10.62
C LEU A 118 4.26 16.69 10.05
N PHE A 119 4.64 15.60 9.40
CA PHE A 119 5.96 15.47 8.77
C PHE A 119 5.90 15.95 7.33
N CYS A 120 6.97 16.60 6.87
CA CYS A 120 7.19 16.94 5.46
C CYS A 120 8.50 16.32 5.03
N ILE A 121 8.45 15.36 4.10
CA ILE A 121 9.61 14.67 3.54
C ILE A 121 9.81 15.16 2.10
N SER A 122 11.01 15.64 1.79
CA SER A 122 11.40 16.03 0.43
C SER A 122 12.86 15.69 0.20
N THR A 123 13.29 15.65 -1.06
CA THR A 123 14.72 15.71 -1.37
C THR A 123 15.31 17.04 -0.89
N PRO A 124 16.61 17.08 -0.55
CA PRO A 124 17.34 18.33 -0.32
C PRO A 124 17.22 19.29 -1.50
#